data_AF-A0A090WCN8-F1
#
_entry.id   AF-A0A090WCN8-F1
#
_cell.length_a   1.000
_cell.length_b   1.000
_cell.length_c   1.000
_cell.angle_alpha   90.00
_cell.angle_beta   90.00
_cell.angle_gamma   90.00
#
_symmetry.space_group_name_H-M   'P 1'
#
loop_
_entity.id
_entity.type
_entity.pdbx_description
1 polymer ?
#
loop_
_entity_poly.entity_id
_entity_poly.type
_entity_poly.pdbx_seq_one_letter_code
_entity_poly.pdbx_strand_id
1 'polypeptide(L)'
;MSTSVRVRFAPSPTGPLHIGGVRTALFNYLFAKKHNGTFVLRIEDTDQNRYVEGAEDYIINALNWCHIPYNEGPGKEGDCGPYRQSERKSMYKQYALDLIEKGAAYYAFDTAQELQTARENAEAKKETFIYNHNNRNDFTNSLTLSSDEVKERINRGDDYVIRFKPELKTLHMFDEIRKGIEIDTSLIDDKVLFKSDGMPTYHLANVVDDHDMKISHVIRGEEWLPSMALHVLLYESFGWERPKFAHLPLILKPTGKGKLSKRDGDKMGFSVFPLEWKDPKSGEISTGFKQDGFLPETMINILAFLGWNPGTEQEIFSLDELVQDFSLDKVNSSGAKYDPEKAKWFQQQWYVAQDDAVIGAAFAKALEEKDIDYGSQDYVNIVCGLVKERAVFTEDLFELAGFFFTAPDSYDEKAAKKAWKEDTSNIMTDVIKIIEDCTDDSATGLSTAIKGWITTQEMGFGKVMMPLRLALVGSLMGPDVFEIASMIGKDQTIARIQHAIKKLS
;
A
#
# COMPACT_ATOMS: atom_id res chain seq x y z
N MET A 1 -11.47 -19.32 -29.89
CA MET A 1 -11.08 -19.84 -28.55
C MET A 1 -10.68 -18.63 -27.73
N SER A 2 -11.29 -18.37 -26.57
CA SER A 2 -10.85 -17.24 -25.74
C SER A 2 -9.44 -17.55 -25.23
N THR A 3 -8.48 -16.69 -25.52
CA THR A 3 -7.14 -16.75 -24.92
C THR A 3 -7.27 -16.68 -23.40
N SER A 4 -6.58 -17.58 -22.70
CA SER A 4 -6.58 -17.59 -21.23
C SER A 4 -6.06 -16.26 -20.69
N VAL A 5 -6.73 -15.68 -19.70
CA VAL A 5 -6.25 -14.43 -19.08
C VAL A 5 -4.91 -14.67 -18.41
N ARG A 6 -3.92 -13.89 -18.81
CA ARG A 6 -2.60 -13.79 -18.18
C ARG A 6 -2.25 -12.32 -18.01
N VAL A 7 -1.83 -11.94 -16.82
CA VAL A 7 -1.44 -10.58 -16.46
C VAL A 7 -0.17 -10.63 -15.63
N ARG A 8 0.53 -9.50 -15.50
CA ARG A 8 1.78 -9.43 -14.74
C ARG A 8 1.90 -8.18 -13.89
N PHE A 9 2.42 -8.35 -12.69
CA PHE A 9 3.05 -7.29 -11.94
C PHE A 9 4.55 -7.30 -12.23
N ALA A 10 5.06 -6.20 -12.79
CA ALA A 10 6.43 -6.10 -13.29
C ALA A 10 7.21 -4.94 -12.63
N PRO A 11 7.55 -5.04 -11.32
CA PRO A 11 8.32 -4.02 -10.63
C PRO A 11 9.81 -4.11 -10.94
N SER A 12 10.48 -2.94 -10.97
CA SER A 12 11.94 -2.87 -10.91
C SER A 12 12.41 -2.91 -9.45
N PRO A 13 13.46 -3.66 -9.10
CA PRO A 13 13.98 -3.76 -7.73
C PRO A 13 14.86 -2.55 -7.37
N THR A 14 14.26 -1.36 -7.34
CA THR A 14 14.97 -0.08 -7.13
C THR A 14 14.68 0.56 -5.76
N GLY A 15 14.24 -0.23 -4.79
CA GLY A 15 13.80 0.24 -3.47
C GLY A 15 12.45 -0.35 -3.06
N PRO A 16 11.79 0.21 -2.03
CA PRO A 16 10.55 -0.35 -1.49
C PRO A 16 9.36 -0.13 -2.42
N LEU A 17 8.38 -1.01 -2.28
CA LEU A 17 7.15 -0.97 -3.05
C LEU A 17 6.18 0.10 -2.50
N HIS A 18 6.05 1.22 -3.20
CA HIS A 18 5.05 2.26 -2.88
C HIS A 18 3.61 1.72 -3.03
N ILE A 19 2.65 2.24 -2.27
CA ILE A 19 1.24 1.80 -2.32
C ILE A 19 0.61 1.78 -3.72
N GLY A 20 1.04 2.68 -4.62
CA GLY A 20 0.60 2.68 -6.02
C GLY A 20 1.03 1.44 -6.81
N GLY A 21 2.21 0.90 -6.49
CA GLY A 21 2.68 -0.37 -7.01
C GLY A 21 1.90 -1.55 -6.42
N VAL A 22 1.63 -1.53 -5.10
CA VAL A 22 0.77 -2.55 -4.45
C VAL A 22 -0.63 -2.56 -5.06
N ARG A 23 -1.24 -1.40 -5.31
CA ARG A 23 -2.54 -1.30 -6.00
C ARG A 23 -2.48 -1.90 -7.41
N THR A 24 -1.39 -1.65 -8.14
CA THR A 24 -1.19 -2.26 -9.46
C THR A 24 -1.13 -3.78 -9.35
N ALA A 25 -0.39 -4.32 -8.38
CA ALA A 25 -0.35 -5.76 -8.11
C ALA A 25 -1.73 -6.32 -7.74
N LEU A 26 -2.47 -5.63 -6.86
CA LEU A 26 -3.83 -5.99 -6.46
C LEU A 26 -4.77 -6.05 -7.67
N PHE A 27 -4.81 -5.03 -8.54
CA PHE A 27 -5.74 -5.03 -9.67
C PHE A 27 -5.41 -6.10 -10.71
N ASN A 28 -4.11 -6.40 -10.90
CA ASN A 28 -3.70 -7.55 -11.70
C ASN A 28 -4.18 -8.87 -11.05
N TYR A 29 -3.96 -9.03 -9.73
CA TYR A 29 -4.41 -10.21 -8.99
C TYR A 29 -5.93 -10.41 -9.07
N LEU A 30 -6.72 -9.39 -8.77
CA LEU A 30 -8.18 -9.44 -8.81
C LEU A 30 -8.69 -9.80 -10.21
N PHE A 31 -8.14 -9.15 -11.25
CA PHE A 31 -8.49 -9.44 -12.63
C PHE A 31 -8.16 -10.89 -13.02
N ALA A 32 -6.96 -11.36 -12.70
CA ALA A 32 -6.55 -12.73 -12.97
C ALA A 32 -7.48 -13.72 -12.26
N LYS A 33 -7.72 -13.54 -10.97
CA LYS A 33 -8.57 -14.45 -10.17
C LYS A 33 -10.00 -14.48 -10.66
N LYS A 34 -10.61 -13.33 -10.94
CA LYS A 34 -11.98 -13.24 -11.48
C LYS A 34 -12.16 -14.03 -12.78
N HIS A 35 -11.13 -14.02 -13.63
CA HIS A 35 -11.14 -14.68 -14.92
C HIS A 35 -10.49 -16.06 -14.93
N ASN A 36 -10.22 -16.65 -13.75
CA ASN A 36 -9.48 -17.92 -13.61
C ASN A 36 -8.17 -17.95 -14.41
N GLY A 37 -7.49 -16.81 -14.47
CA GLY A 37 -6.26 -16.57 -15.20
C GLY A 37 -5.00 -16.71 -14.34
N THR A 38 -3.87 -16.35 -14.94
CA THR A 38 -2.54 -16.38 -14.31
C THR A 38 -2.10 -14.97 -13.90
N PHE A 39 -1.69 -14.82 -12.64
CA PHE A 39 -0.99 -13.64 -12.13
C PHE A 39 0.51 -13.92 -12.04
N VAL A 40 1.31 -13.21 -12.86
CA VAL A 40 2.77 -13.38 -12.96
C VAL A 40 3.50 -12.25 -12.21
N LEU A 41 4.54 -12.58 -11.46
CA LEU A 41 5.54 -11.62 -10.97
C LEU A 41 6.77 -11.69 -11.88
N ARG A 42 7.12 -10.57 -12.53
CA ARG A 42 8.35 -10.45 -13.33
C ARG A 42 9.23 -9.35 -12.76
N ILE A 43 10.50 -9.63 -12.50
CA ILE A 43 11.44 -8.64 -11.95
C ILE A 43 12.15 -7.93 -13.10
N GLU A 44 12.00 -6.61 -13.15
CA GLU A 44 12.59 -5.76 -14.19
C GLU A 44 13.90 -5.12 -13.72
N ASP A 45 14.92 -5.96 -13.61
CA ASP A 45 16.27 -5.65 -13.11
C ASP A 45 17.27 -5.35 -14.24
N THR A 46 16.80 -4.84 -15.39
CA THR A 46 17.68 -4.50 -16.52
C THR A 46 18.59 -3.30 -16.27
N ASP A 47 18.18 -2.39 -15.37
CA ASP A 47 18.98 -1.24 -14.95
C ASP A 47 19.76 -1.53 -13.66
N GLN A 48 20.96 -2.10 -13.84
CA GLN A 48 21.85 -2.49 -12.74
C GLN A 48 22.33 -1.30 -11.90
N ASN A 49 22.33 -0.07 -12.45
CA ASN A 49 22.73 1.12 -11.70
C ASN A 49 21.70 1.52 -10.63
N ARG A 50 20.43 1.19 -10.89
CA ARG A 50 19.31 1.47 -9.99
C ARG A 50 18.93 0.29 -9.10
N TYR A 51 19.56 -0.86 -9.29
CA TYR A 51 19.34 -2.04 -8.46
C TYR A 51 19.61 -1.73 -6.98
N VAL A 52 18.73 -2.21 -6.13
CA VAL A 52 18.85 -2.13 -4.67
C VAL A 52 18.69 -3.53 -4.10
N GLU A 53 19.73 -4.01 -3.43
CA GLU A 53 19.72 -5.29 -2.75
C GLU A 53 18.58 -5.38 -1.73
N GLY A 54 17.92 -6.52 -1.64
CA GLY A 54 16.75 -6.74 -0.78
C GLY A 54 15.44 -6.16 -1.31
N ALA A 55 15.43 -5.37 -2.38
CA ALA A 55 14.18 -4.84 -2.95
C ALA A 55 13.27 -5.92 -3.54
N GLU A 56 13.85 -6.96 -4.16
CA GLU A 56 13.08 -8.12 -4.65
C GLU A 56 12.41 -8.88 -3.50
N ASP A 57 13.15 -9.19 -2.44
CA ASP A 57 12.61 -9.84 -1.24
C ASP A 57 11.53 -9.00 -0.59
N TYR A 58 11.73 -7.68 -0.52
CA TYR A 58 10.73 -6.74 -0.03
C TYR A 58 9.43 -6.83 -0.84
N ILE A 59 9.51 -6.85 -2.18
CA ILE A 59 8.35 -6.99 -3.06
C ILE A 59 7.60 -8.28 -2.72
N ILE A 60 8.29 -9.42 -2.66
CA ILE A 60 7.66 -10.71 -2.39
C ILE A 60 7.01 -10.72 -1.00
N ASN A 61 7.71 -10.22 0.02
CA ASN A 61 7.20 -10.13 1.39
C ASN A 61 5.98 -9.21 1.49
N ALA A 62 5.98 -8.09 0.77
CA ALA A 62 4.84 -7.18 0.71
C ALA A 62 3.62 -7.83 0.06
N LEU A 63 3.80 -8.55 -1.06
CA LEU A 63 2.71 -9.29 -1.71
C LEU A 63 2.14 -10.38 -0.80
N ASN A 64 3.01 -11.12 -0.09
CA ASN A 64 2.60 -12.16 0.84
C ASN A 64 1.84 -11.61 2.04
N TRP A 65 2.30 -10.50 2.63
CA TRP A 65 1.60 -9.83 3.72
C TRP A 65 0.22 -9.33 3.27
N CYS A 66 0.12 -8.76 2.07
CA CYS A 66 -1.14 -8.33 1.47
C CYS A 66 -2.02 -9.48 0.93
N HIS A 67 -1.67 -10.75 1.16
CA HIS A 67 -2.42 -11.92 0.69
C HIS A 67 -2.67 -11.96 -0.84
N ILE A 68 -1.73 -11.44 -1.64
CA ILE A 68 -1.81 -11.41 -3.12
C ILE A 68 -0.74 -12.32 -3.76
N PRO A 69 -0.85 -13.65 -3.59
CA PRO A 69 0.14 -14.59 -4.12
C PRO A 69 0.11 -14.62 -5.66
N TYR A 70 1.29 -14.58 -6.28
CA TYR A 70 1.46 -14.86 -7.70
C TYR A 70 1.52 -16.36 -7.98
N ASN A 71 1.08 -16.72 -9.20
CA ASN A 71 1.11 -18.09 -9.73
C ASN A 71 2.50 -18.45 -10.26
N GLU A 72 3.12 -17.51 -10.96
CA GLU A 72 4.42 -17.68 -11.63
C GLU A 72 5.33 -16.49 -11.26
N GLY A 73 6.61 -16.74 -11.05
CA GLY A 73 7.59 -15.70 -10.72
C GLY A 73 8.85 -16.28 -10.10
N PRO A 74 9.79 -15.45 -9.63
CA PRO A 74 10.99 -15.93 -8.96
C PRO A 74 10.66 -16.90 -7.82
N GLY A 75 11.24 -18.10 -7.85
CA GLY A 75 10.97 -19.14 -6.84
C GLY A 75 9.65 -19.93 -7.04
N LYS A 76 8.83 -19.56 -8.04
CA LYS A 76 7.66 -20.30 -8.51
C LYS A 76 7.70 -20.38 -10.03
N GLU A 77 8.65 -21.14 -10.55
CA GLU A 77 8.84 -21.27 -11.99
C GLU A 77 7.61 -21.88 -12.67
N GLY A 78 7.23 -21.30 -13.81
CA GLY A 78 6.27 -21.85 -14.75
C GLY A 78 6.90 -22.02 -16.14
N ASP A 79 6.06 -22.15 -17.16
CA ASP A 79 6.53 -22.49 -18.52
C ASP A 79 7.28 -21.35 -19.23
N CYS A 80 7.26 -20.14 -18.68
CA CYS A 80 7.79 -18.93 -19.32
C CYS A 80 8.98 -18.32 -18.59
N GLY A 81 9.56 -19.03 -17.62
CA GLY A 81 10.77 -18.61 -16.92
C GLY A 81 11.98 -18.46 -17.86
N PRO A 82 13.09 -17.84 -17.41
CA PRO A 82 13.25 -17.21 -16.10
C PRO A 82 12.42 -15.91 -15.95
N TYR A 83 12.05 -15.56 -14.72
CA TYR A 83 11.20 -14.39 -14.41
C TYR A 83 11.98 -13.13 -13.99
N ARG A 84 13.31 -13.15 -14.06
CA ARG A 84 14.17 -11.96 -13.95
C ARG A 84 14.70 -11.58 -15.32
N GLN A 85 14.57 -10.32 -15.71
CA GLN A 85 15.02 -9.87 -17.03
C GLN A 85 16.55 -9.97 -17.20
N SER A 86 17.32 -9.82 -16.12
CA SER A 86 18.77 -10.01 -16.13
C SER A 86 19.20 -11.44 -16.45
N GLU A 87 18.32 -12.43 -16.29
CA GLU A 87 18.56 -13.83 -16.64
C GLU A 87 18.15 -14.14 -18.10
N ARG A 88 17.48 -13.19 -18.77
CA ARG A 88 16.98 -13.29 -20.16
C ARG A 88 17.83 -12.49 -21.17
N LYS A 89 19.01 -12.01 -20.78
CA LYS A 89 19.85 -11.09 -21.57
C LYS A 89 20.12 -11.56 -23.01
N SER A 90 20.44 -12.84 -23.17
CA SER A 90 20.90 -13.41 -24.45
C SER A 90 19.86 -13.34 -25.57
N MET A 91 18.57 -13.42 -25.24
CA MET A 91 17.48 -13.43 -26.23
C MET A 91 17.14 -12.01 -26.74
N TYR A 92 17.26 -10.96 -25.92
CA TYR A 92 16.82 -9.62 -26.31
C TYR A 92 17.59 -9.05 -27.50
N LYS A 93 18.89 -9.37 -27.62
CA LYS A 93 19.70 -8.93 -28.75
C LYS A 93 19.12 -9.47 -30.07
N GLN A 94 18.67 -10.73 -30.10
CA GLN A 94 18.11 -11.33 -31.31
C GLN A 94 16.84 -10.60 -31.76
N TYR A 95 15.97 -10.21 -30.82
CA TYR A 95 14.78 -9.41 -31.13
C TYR A 95 15.12 -8.00 -31.62
N ALA A 96 16.15 -7.35 -31.06
CA ALA A 96 16.61 -6.06 -31.55
C ALA A 96 17.15 -6.14 -32.99
N LEU A 97 17.85 -7.23 -33.32
CA LEU A 97 18.35 -7.51 -34.67
C LEU A 97 17.22 -7.81 -35.66
N ASP A 98 16.20 -8.58 -35.25
CA ASP A 98 14.99 -8.83 -36.06
C ASP A 98 14.29 -7.51 -36.45
N LEU A 99 14.18 -6.56 -35.52
CA LEU A 99 13.64 -5.23 -35.85
C LEU A 99 14.49 -4.47 -36.87
N ILE A 100 15.81 -4.64 -36.86
CA ILE A 100 16.69 -4.04 -37.88
C ILE A 100 16.45 -4.70 -39.24
N GLU A 101 16.37 -6.03 -39.29
CA GLU A 101 16.08 -6.77 -40.54
C GLU A 101 14.72 -6.38 -41.13
N LYS A 102 13.73 -6.12 -40.28
CA LYS A 102 12.40 -5.60 -40.67
C LYS A 102 12.37 -4.10 -41.00
N GLY A 103 13.50 -3.40 -40.85
CA GLY A 103 13.60 -1.96 -41.11
C GLY A 103 12.91 -1.06 -40.08
N ALA A 104 12.48 -1.63 -38.96
CA ALA A 104 11.81 -0.95 -37.83
C ALA A 104 12.79 -0.46 -36.75
N ALA A 105 14.07 -0.82 -36.86
CA ALA A 105 15.14 -0.32 -36.01
C ALA A 105 16.42 -0.08 -36.82
N TYR A 106 17.37 0.63 -36.23
CA TYR A 106 18.66 0.93 -36.86
C TYR A 106 19.76 1.13 -35.81
N TYR A 107 21.01 0.96 -36.23
CA TYR A 107 22.19 1.20 -35.38
C TYR A 107 22.47 2.69 -35.30
N ALA A 108 22.74 3.22 -34.10
CA ALA A 108 23.22 4.58 -33.90
C ALA A 108 24.55 4.56 -33.15
N PHE A 109 25.54 5.27 -33.67
CA PHE A 109 26.93 5.31 -33.19
C PHE A 109 27.26 6.66 -32.52
N ASP A 110 26.27 7.50 -32.29
CA ASP A 110 26.45 8.81 -31.65
C ASP A 110 27.00 8.63 -30.23
N THR A 111 28.07 9.35 -29.95
CA THR A 111 28.68 9.37 -28.62
C THR A 111 27.82 10.15 -27.63
N ALA A 112 28.01 9.86 -26.34
CA ALA A 112 27.34 10.61 -25.28
C ALA A 112 27.63 12.13 -25.36
N GLN A 113 28.84 12.50 -25.80
CA GLN A 113 29.26 13.89 -25.95
C GLN A 113 28.52 14.60 -27.09
N GLU A 114 28.38 13.96 -28.25
CA GLU A 114 27.64 14.53 -29.40
C GLU A 114 26.16 14.76 -29.05
N LEU A 115 25.54 13.78 -28.40
CA LEU A 115 24.16 13.92 -27.93
C LEU A 115 24.02 15.01 -26.86
N GLN A 116 25.03 15.19 -26.01
CA GLN A 116 25.03 16.26 -25.01
C GLN A 116 25.12 17.64 -25.67
N THR A 117 26.01 17.81 -26.65
CA THR A 117 26.09 19.05 -27.44
C THR A 117 24.78 19.34 -28.18
N ALA A 118 24.12 18.32 -28.73
CA ALA A 118 22.81 18.50 -29.36
C ALA A 118 21.73 18.97 -28.36
N ARG A 119 21.74 18.45 -27.13
CA ARG A 119 20.84 18.90 -26.05
C ARG A 119 21.11 20.34 -25.65
N GLU A 120 22.37 20.71 -25.44
CA GLU A 120 22.78 22.07 -25.08
C GLU A 120 22.39 23.08 -26.15
N ASN A 121 22.55 22.72 -27.43
CA ASN A 121 22.12 23.55 -28.56
C ASN A 121 20.61 23.76 -28.62
N ALA A 122 19.81 22.74 -28.32
CA ALA A 122 18.36 22.86 -28.23
C ALA A 122 17.94 23.72 -27.02
N GLU A 123 18.56 23.49 -25.86
CA GLU A 123 18.31 24.26 -24.64
C GLU A 123 18.64 25.75 -24.81
N ALA A 124 19.74 26.08 -25.50
CA ALA A 124 20.09 27.45 -25.86
C ALA A 124 19.01 28.15 -26.72
N LYS A 125 18.20 27.37 -27.45
CA LYS A 125 17.03 27.83 -28.23
C LYS A 125 15.71 27.71 -27.46
N LYS A 126 15.74 27.28 -26.20
CA LYS A 126 14.56 26.97 -25.36
C LYS A 126 13.69 25.84 -25.92
N GLU A 127 14.30 24.93 -26.65
CA GLU A 127 13.68 23.73 -27.20
C GLU A 127 14.17 22.49 -26.44
N THR A 128 13.39 21.41 -26.45
CA THR A 128 13.84 20.11 -25.93
C THR A 128 14.39 19.28 -27.08
N PHE A 129 15.62 18.80 -26.97
CA PHE A 129 16.17 17.87 -27.94
C PHE A 129 15.44 16.54 -27.89
N ILE A 130 14.89 16.13 -29.03
CA ILE A 130 14.25 14.83 -29.23
C ILE A 130 14.90 14.19 -30.45
N TYR A 131 15.51 13.03 -30.28
CA TYR A 131 16.07 12.25 -31.39
C TYR A 131 14.90 11.61 -32.15
N ASN A 132 14.59 12.05 -33.37
CA ASN A 132 13.41 11.57 -34.12
C ASN A 132 13.58 11.71 -35.65
N HIS A 133 12.49 11.57 -36.40
CA HIS A 133 12.49 11.66 -37.86
C HIS A 133 12.95 13.00 -38.43
N ASN A 134 12.92 14.09 -37.66
CA ASN A 134 13.31 15.42 -38.14
C ASN A 134 14.83 15.62 -38.15
N ASN A 135 15.56 14.91 -37.29
CA ASN A 135 17.00 15.12 -37.12
C ASN A 135 17.83 13.84 -37.21
N ARG A 136 17.24 12.64 -37.29
CA ARG A 136 18.00 11.38 -37.37
C ARG A 136 19.00 11.35 -38.54
N ASN A 137 18.79 12.12 -39.60
CA ASN A 137 19.71 12.20 -40.73
C ASN A 137 20.93 13.12 -40.48
N ASP A 138 20.93 13.88 -39.39
CA ASP A 138 22.03 14.77 -38.99
C ASP A 138 23.04 14.07 -38.06
N PHE A 139 22.78 12.81 -37.72
CA PHE A 139 23.51 12.00 -36.74
C PHE A 139 24.24 10.81 -37.39
N THR A 140 25.14 10.17 -36.64
CA THR A 140 25.98 9.06 -37.12
C THR A 140 25.27 7.74 -36.86
N ASN A 141 24.55 7.22 -37.85
CA ASN A 141 23.74 6.01 -37.70
C ASN A 141 23.59 5.25 -39.02
N SER A 142 23.06 4.03 -38.99
CA SER A 142 22.97 3.17 -40.17
C SER A 142 21.95 3.63 -41.22
N LEU A 143 21.26 4.76 -41.02
CA LEU A 143 20.45 5.41 -42.06
C LEU A 143 21.27 6.44 -42.87
N THR A 144 22.34 6.97 -42.29
CA THR A 144 23.25 7.97 -42.90
C THR A 144 24.58 7.35 -43.37
N LEU A 145 24.96 6.21 -42.81
CA LEU A 145 26.16 5.46 -43.16
C LEU A 145 25.90 4.37 -44.21
N SER A 146 26.93 4.01 -44.97
CA SER A 146 26.88 2.86 -45.88
C SER A 146 26.86 1.53 -45.10
N SER A 147 26.33 0.47 -45.71
CA SER A 147 26.30 -0.86 -45.07
C SER A 147 27.69 -1.40 -44.74
N ASP A 148 28.72 -1.03 -45.51
CA ASP A 148 30.09 -1.47 -45.29
C ASP A 148 30.74 -0.71 -44.13
N GLU A 149 30.49 0.60 -44.00
CA GLU A 149 30.97 1.38 -42.85
C GLU A 149 30.31 0.92 -41.55
N VAL A 150 29.01 0.61 -41.55
CA VAL A 150 28.32 0.07 -40.38
C VAL A 150 28.96 -1.26 -39.93
N LYS A 151 29.25 -2.17 -40.88
CA LYS A 151 29.92 -3.44 -40.57
C LYS A 151 31.33 -3.22 -40.04
N GLU A 152 32.10 -2.29 -40.63
CA GLU A 152 33.45 -1.98 -40.19
C GLU A 152 33.46 -1.45 -38.74
N ARG A 153 32.57 -0.51 -38.41
CA ARG A 153 32.42 0.04 -37.05
C ARG A 153 32.07 -1.05 -36.03
N ILE A 154 31.10 -1.91 -36.36
CA ILE A 154 30.72 -3.04 -35.50
C ILE A 154 31.89 -4.00 -35.31
N ASN A 155 32.61 -4.36 -36.37
CA ASN A 155 33.76 -5.27 -36.31
C ASN A 155 34.95 -4.68 -35.55
N ARG A 156 35.12 -3.35 -35.59
CA ARG A 156 36.11 -2.61 -34.81
C ARG A 156 35.78 -2.57 -33.32
N GLY A 157 34.54 -2.86 -32.95
CA GLY A 157 34.05 -2.79 -31.57
C GLY A 157 33.65 -1.39 -31.14
N ASP A 158 33.26 -0.52 -32.08
CA ASP A 158 32.68 0.79 -31.73
C ASP A 158 31.41 0.60 -30.90
N ASP A 159 31.24 1.43 -29.87
CA ASP A 159 29.99 1.48 -29.11
C ASP A 159 28.83 1.92 -30.00
N TYR A 160 27.70 1.22 -29.90
CA TYR A 160 26.47 1.58 -30.57
C TYR A 160 25.25 1.27 -29.70
N VAL A 161 24.14 1.89 -30.06
CA VAL A 161 22.81 1.54 -29.57
C VAL A 161 21.92 1.13 -30.74
N ILE A 162 20.86 0.37 -30.47
CA ILE A 162 19.81 0.09 -31.45
C ILE A 162 18.63 0.98 -31.12
N ARG A 163 18.22 1.85 -32.05
CA ARG A 163 17.09 2.76 -31.91
C ARG A 163 15.89 2.24 -32.69
N PHE A 164 14.69 2.45 -32.15
CA PHE A 164 13.45 2.24 -32.87
C PHE A 164 13.29 3.30 -33.97
N LYS A 165 12.71 2.90 -35.10
CA LYS A 165 12.36 3.78 -36.22
C LYS A 165 10.84 3.78 -36.37
N PRO A 166 10.11 4.72 -35.73
CA PRO A 166 8.68 4.81 -35.88
C PRO A 166 8.28 5.02 -37.35
N GLU A 167 7.29 4.25 -37.81
CA GLU A 167 6.54 4.56 -39.04
C GLU A 167 5.72 5.84 -38.81
N LEU A 168 5.72 6.76 -39.78
CA LEU A 168 4.96 8.02 -39.70
C LEU A 168 3.51 7.79 -40.13
N LYS A 169 2.58 7.88 -39.17
CA LYS A 169 1.14 7.70 -39.36
C LYS A 169 0.35 8.27 -38.19
N THR A 170 -0.96 8.39 -38.38
CA THR A 170 -1.90 8.53 -37.26
C THR A 170 -2.12 7.14 -36.65
N LEU A 171 -1.75 6.99 -35.38
CA LEU A 171 -1.90 5.74 -34.63
C LEU A 171 -3.16 5.80 -33.77
N HIS A 172 -4.08 4.88 -34.02
CA HIS A 172 -5.26 4.67 -33.19
C HIS A 172 -5.02 3.52 -32.21
N MET A 173 -5.29 3.79 -30.93
CA MET A 173 -5.09 2.86 -29.83
C MET A 173 -6.31 2.83 -28.93
N PHE A 174 -6.43 1.76 -28.14
CA PHE A 174 -7.49 1.63 -27.15
C PHE A 174 -6.90 1.17 -25.83
N ASP A 175 -7.23 1.90 -24.77
CA ASP A 175 -6.95 1.53 -23.39
C ASP A 175 -8.27 1.22 -22.67
N GLU A 176 -8.30 0.15 -21.89
CA GLU A 176 -9.53 -0.30 -21.22
C GLU A 176 -10.09 0.77 -20.24
N ILE A 177 -9.24 1.67 -19.72
CA ILE A 177 -9.61 2.76 -18.80
C ILE A 177 -9.69 4.11 -19.54
N ARG A 178 -8.68 4.45 -20.33
CA ARG A 178 -8.58 5.75 -21.06
C ARG A 178 -9.39 5.79 -22.35
N LYS A 179 -9.91 4.65 -22.79
CA LYS A 179 -10.71 4.47 -24.01
C LYS A 179 -9.90 4.77 -25.27
N GLY A 180 -10.54 5.32 -26.30
CA GLY A 180 -9.89 5.61 -27.58
C GLY A 180 -8.84 6.71 -27.46
N ILE A 181 -7.63 6.43 -27.94
CA ILE A 181 -6.51 7.37 -27.97
C ILE A 181 -6.01 7.45 -29.41
N GLU A 182 -5.78 8.67 -29.89
CA GLU A 182 -5.19 8.94 -31.19
C GLU A 182 -3.93 9.78 -31.00
N ILE A 183 -2.85 9.37 -31.65
CA ILE A 183 -1.62 10.18 -31.68
C ILE A 183 -1.02 10.22 -33.09
N ASP A 184 -0.34 11.32 -33.42
CA ASP A 184 0.56 11.37 -34.56
C ASP A 184 1.91 10.78 -34.15
N THR A 185 2.40 9.76 -34.85
CA THR A 185 3.68 9.11 -34.53
C THR A 185 4.89 10.01 -34.82
N SER A 186 4.71 11.15 -35.51
CA SER A 186 5.75 12.18 -35.63
C SER A 186 6.21 12.75 -34.29
N LEU A 187 5.35 12.65 -33.27
CA LEU A 187 5.64 13.07 -31.89
C LEU A 187 6.45 12.03 -31.10
N ILE A 188 6.60 10.81 -31.63
CA ILE A 188 7.36 9.74 -30.99
C ILE A 188 8.84 9.88 -31.35
N ASP A 189 9.70 9.66 -30.37
CA ASP A 189 11.14 9.66 -30.54
C ASP A 189 11.69 8.28 -30.94
N ASP A 190 12.89 8.29 -31.51
CA ASP A 190 13.64 7.10 -31.87
C ASP A 190 14.28 6.52 -30.60
N LYS A 191 13.43 5.94 -29.74
CA LYS A 191 13.85 5.39 -28.46
C LYS A 191 14.94 4.34 -28.65
N VAL A 192 15.92 4.38 -27.76
CA VAL A 192 16.88 3.29 -27.60
C VAL A 192 16.15 2.05 -27.13
N LEU A 193 16.31 0.95 -27.86
CA LEU A 193 15.78 -0.39 -27.55
C LEU A 193 16.85 -1.28 -26.93
N PHE A 194 18.10 -1.13 -27.37
CA PHE A 194 19.23 -1.93 -26.93
C PHE A 194 20.46 -1.03 -26.72
N LYS A 195 21.09 -1.14 -25.55
CA LYS A 195 22.22 -0.32 -25.13
C LYS A 195 23.55 -0.93 -25.56
N SER A 196 24.62 -0.12 -25.55
CA SER A 196 25.99 -0.57 -25.86
C SER A 196 26.53 -1.60 -24.86
N ASP A 197 26.03 -1.57 -23.61
CA ASP A 197 26.37 -2.55 -22.56
C ASP A 197 25.77 -3.94 -22.76
N GLY A 198 25.07 -4.17 -23.88
CA GLY A 198 24.46 -5.47 -24.20
C GLY A 198 23.13 -5.73 -23.50
N MET A 199 22.54 -4.73 -22.84
CA MET A 199 21.23 -4.85 -22.19
C MET A 199 20.12 -4.18 -23.02
N PRO A 200 18.90 -4.75 -23.05
CA PRO A 200 17.74 -4.02 -23.55
C PRO A 200 17.41 -2.82 -22.66
N THR A 201 16.67 -1.86 -23.19
CA THR A 201 15.92 -0.92 -22.36
C THR A 201 14.61 -1.55 -21.90
N TYR A 202 13.95 -0.91 -20.93
CA TYR A 202 12.62 -1.30 -20.48
C TYR A 202 11.66 -1.55 -21.66
N HIS A 203 11.67 -0.70 -22.69
CA HIS A 203 10.71 -0.78 -23.78
C HIS A 203 10.82 -2.09 -24.57
N LEU A 204 12.04 -2.49 -24.94
CA LEU A 204 12.26 -3.74 -25.66
C LEU A 204 11.98 -4.95 -24.75
N ALA A 205 12.56 -4.97 -23.55
CA ALA A 205 12.43 -6.11 -22.64
C ALA A 205 10.96 -6.35 -22.25
N ASN A 206 10.22 -5.29 -21.93
CA ASN A 206 8.83 -5.39 -21.51
C ASN A 206 7.92 -5.94 -22.63
N VAL A 207 8.08 -5.49 -23.88
CA VAL A 207 7.29 -5.98 -25.03
C VAL A 207 7.65 -7.43 -25.37
N VAL A 208 8.95 -7.77 -25.40
CA VAL A 208 9.42 -9.13 -25.66
C VAL A 208 8.91 -10.10 -24.59
N ASP A 209 9.06 -9.76 -23.31
CA ASP A 209 8.64 -10.65 -22.24
C ASP A 209 7.12 -10.73 -22.11
N ASP A 210 6.38 -9.65 -22.39
CA ASP A 210 4.92 -9.72 -22.43
C ASP A 210 4.44 -10.66 -23.56
N HIS A 211 5.13 -10.68 -24.71
CA HIS A 211 4.87 -11.64 -25.78
C HIS A 211 5.22 -13.08 -25.36
N ASP A 212 6.46 -13.32 -24.92
CA ASP A 212 6.94 -14.66 -24.56
C ASP A 212 6.17 -15.28 -23.39
N MET A 213 5.78 -14.46 -22.40
CA MET A 213 4.97 -14.88 -21.26
C MET A 213 3.47 -14.92 -21.57
N LYS A 214 3.09 -14.65 -22.83
CA LYS A 214 1.71 -14.69 -23.34
C LYS A 214 0.76 -13.80 -22.54
N ILE A 215 1.22 -12.61 -22.16
CA ILE A 215 0.42 -11.65 -21.42
C ILE A 215 -0.73 -11.17 -22.29
N SER A 216 -1.94 -11.25 -21.74
CA SER A 216 -3.19 -10.88 -22.41
C SER A 216 -3.61 -9.44 -22.09
N HIS A 217 -3.34 -8.98 -20.86
CA HIS A 217 -3.69 -7.66 -20.37
C HIS A 217 -2.52 -7.07 -19.59
N VAL A 218 -2.12 -5.86 -19.97
CA VAL A 218 -1.10 -5.05 -19.31
C VAL A 218 -1.80 -3.99 -18.47
N ILE A 219 -1.94 -4.26 -17.19
CA ILE A 219 -2.53 -3.34 -16.20
C ILE A 219 -1.38 -2.68 -15.44
N ARG A 220 -1.16 -1.37 -15.62
CA ARG A 220 -0.02 -0.61 -15.05
C ARG A 220 -0.39 0.84 -14.77
N GLY A 221 0.48 1.57 -14.08
CA GLY A 221 0.26 3.01 -13.79
C GLY A 221 0.31 3.90 -15.04
N GLU A 222 -0.42 5.03 -15.00
CA GLU A 222 -0.49 5.99 -16.10
C GLU A 222 0.81 6.73 -16.42
N GLU A 223 1.84 6.63 -15.58
CA GLU A 223 3.20 7.09 -15.92
C GLU A 223 3.74 6.43 -17.20
N TRP A 224 3.21 5.26 -17.58
CA TRP A 224 3.57 4.54 -18.79
C TRP A 224 2.66 4.82 -19.98
N LEU A 225 1.59 5.60 -19.80
CA LEU A 225 0.66 5.94 -20.88
C LEU A 225 1.36 6.64 -22.05
N PRO A 226 2.30 7.59 -21.85
CA PRO A 226 3.07 8.19 -22.95
C PRO A 226 3.90 7.18 -23.75
N SER A 227 4.28 6.05 -23.14
CA SER A 227 5.03 4.97 -23.82
C SER A 227 4.13 3.95 -24.52
N MET A 228 2.81 4.02 -24.36
CA MET A 228 1.88 3.05 -24.96
C MET A 228 2.02 2.99 -26.48
N ALA A 229 2.15 4.15 -27.15
CA ALA A 229 2.29 4.20 -28.60
C ALA A 229 3.54 3.50 -29.10
N LEU A 230 4.68 3.74 -28.45
CA LEU A 230 5.92 3.02 -28.76
C LEU A 230 5.71 1.51 -28.61
N HIS A 231 5.08 1.06 -27.53
CA HIS A 231 4.87 -0.36 -27.29
C HIS A 231 3.96 -0.97 -28.35
N VAL A 232 2.87 -0.30 -28.71
CA VAL A 232 1.98 -0.70 -29.81
C VAL A 232 2.76 -0.83 -31.13
N LEU A 233 3.56 0.16 -31.49
CA LEU A 233 4.35 0.13 -32.72
C LEU A 233 5.41 -0.98 -32.70
N LEU A 234 5.97 -1.32 -31.53
CA LEU A 234 6.87 -2.46 -31.40
C LEU A 234 6.14 -3.78 -31.69
N TYR A 235 4.96 -4.01 -31.12
CA TYR A 235 4.15 -5.20 -31.45
C TYR A 235 3.82 -5.27 -32.95
N GLU A 236 3.39 -4.15 -33.56
CA GLU A 236 3.14 -4.07 -35.00
C GLU A 236 4.40 -4.38 -35.82
N SER A 237 5.55 -3.84 -35.42
CA SER A 237 6.83 -4.05 -36.09
C SER A 237 7.32 -5.50 -36.01
N PHE A 238 7.04 -6.19 -34.90
CA PHE A 238 7.33 -7.61 -34.79
C PHE A 238 6.34 -8.48 -35.57
N GLY A 239 5.15 -7.96 -35.91
CA GLY A 239 4.04 -8.74 -36.46
C GLY A 239 3.31 -9.56 -35.39
N TRP A 240 3.34 -9.11 -34.14
CA TRP A 240 2.73 -9.80 -33.00
C TRP A 240 1.35 -9.24 -32.66
N GLU A 241 0.50 -10.11 -32.11
CA GLU A 241 -0.73 -9.66 -31.45
C GLU A 241 -0.36 -8.96 -30.13
N ARG A 242 -0.83 -7.72 -29.97
CA ARG A 242 -0.60 -6.93 -28.75
C ARG A 242 -1.56 -7.32 -27.63
N PRO A 243 -1.15 -7.25 -26.35
CA PRO A 243 -2.08 -7.34 -25.23
C PRO A 243 -3.02 -6.14 -25.21
N LYS A 244 -4.10 -6.27 -24.45
CA LYS A 244 -4.93 -5.13 -24.04
C LYS A 244 -4.19 -4.30 -22.99
N PHE A 245 -4.36 -2.99 -23.00
CA PHE A 245 -3.72 -2.08 -22.05
C PHE A 245 -4.76 -1.45 -21.12
N ALA A 246 -4.40 -1.28 -19.85
CA ALA A 246 -5.19 -0.53 -18.88
C ALA A 246 -4.26 0.33 -18.00
N HIS A 247 -4.34 1.66 -18.14
CA HIS A 247 -3.48 2.59 -17.42
C HIS A 247 -4.17 3.21 -16.21
N LEU A 248 -3.84 2.67 -15.03
CA LEU A 248 -4.39 3.06 -13.72
C LEU A 248 -4.04 4.52 -13.38
N PRO A 249 -4.99 5.33 -12.91
CA PRO A 249 -4.74 6.73 -12.59
C PRO A 249 -3.87 6.88 -11.34
N LEU A 250 -3.09 7.95 -11.25
CA LEU A 250 -2.22 8.23 -10.11
C LEU A 250 -3.02 8.33 -8.81
N ILE A 251 -2.41 7.87 -7.72
CA ILE A 251 -2.87 8.20 -6.38
C ILE A 251 -2.42 9.62 -6.09
N LEU A 252 -3.38 10.47 -5.75
CA LEU A 252 -3.18 11.89 -5.48
C LEU A 252 -2.93 12.14 -4.00
N LYS A 253 -2.28 13.26 -3.71
CA LYS A 253 -2.08 13.75 -2.34
C LYS A 253 -3.41 13.95 -1.60
N PRO A 254 -3.43 13.83 -0.27
CA PRO A 254 -4.62 14.16 0.52
C PRO A 254 -5.05 15.62 0.33
N THR A 255 -4.07 16.52 0.23
CA THR A 255 -4.29 17.96 0.03
C THR A 255 -3.44 18.50 -1.12
N GLY A 256 -3.96 19.53 -1.82
CA GLY A 256 -3.27 20.16 -2.93
C GLY A 256 -3.32 19.38 -4.26
N LYS A 257 -2.38 19.68 -5.15
CA LYS A 257 -2.24 19.06 -6.47
C LYS A 257 -1.04 18.12 -6.49
N GLY A 258 -1.13 17.06 -7.30
CA GLY A 258 -0.01 16.16 -7.62
C GLY A 258 -0.14 14.77 -7.04
N LYS A 259 0.84 13.92 -7.41
CA LYS A 259 0.96 12.51 -7.01
C LYS A 259 1.36 12.40 -5.53
N LEU A 260 0.82 11.40 -4.83
CA LEU A 260 1.26 11.01 -3.50
C LEU A 260 2.73 10.57 -3.52
N SER A 261 3.51 11.05 -2.56
CA SER A 261 4.92 10.72 -2.40
C SER A 261 5.28 10.41 -0.95
N LYS A 262 6.45 9.81 -0.73
CA LYS A 262 7.01 9.57 0.62
C LYS A 262 7.02 10.85 1.48
N ARG A 263 7.42 11.97 0.90
CA ARG A 263 7.46 13.27 1.60
C ARG A 263 6.10 13.73 2.12
N ASP A 264 5.01 13.34 1.45
CA ASP A 264 3.67 13.67 1.92
C ASP A 264 3.31 12.83 3.15
N GLY A 265 3.68 11.55 3.16
CA GLY A 265 3.57 10.66 4.32
C GLY A 265 4.40 11.14 5.51
N ASP A 266 5.68 11.46 5.29
CA ASP A 266 6.58 11.98 6.34
C ASP A 266 6.03 13.27 6.97
N LYS A 267 5.47 14.17 6.14
CA LYS A 267 4.92 15.46 6.60
C LYS A 267 3.61 15.30 7.37
N MET A 268 2.78 14.35 6.99
CA MET A 268 1.41 14.20 7.51
C MET A 268 1.26 13.04 8.50
N GLY A 269 2.32 12.29 8.77
CA GLY A 269 2.35 11.21 9.76
C GLY A 269 1.61 9.95 9.32
N PHE A 270 1.81 9.50 8.07
CA PHE A 270 1.28 8.21 7.59
C PHE A 270 2.26 7.45 6.70
N SER A 271 2.22 6.13 6.76
CA SER A 271 3.02 5.25 5.89
C SER A 271 2.59 5.29 4.42
N VAL A 272 3.57 5.11 3.52
CA VAL A 272 3.33 4.95 2.06
C VAL A 272 3.87 3.63 1.50
N PHE A 273 4.33 2.75 2.39
CA PHE A 273 4.91 1.46 2.10
C PHE A 273 4.20 0.38 2.91
N PRO A 274 3.93 -0.82 2.38
CA PRO A 274 3.23 -1.87 3.12
C PRO A 274 4.03 -2.36 4.33
N LEU A 275 5.35 -2.49 4.18
CA LEU A 275 6.28 -2.97 5.21
C LEU A 275 7.37 -1.94 5.48
N GLU A 276 8.00 -2.00 6.64
CA GLU A 276 9.19 -1.23 6.96
C GLU A 276 10.30 -1.49 5.93
N TRP A 277 10.93 -0.42 5.47
CA TRP A 277 12.09 -0.47 4.60
C TRP A 277 13.26 0.24 5.25
N LYS A 278 14.37 -0.48 5.42
CA LYS A 278 15.66 0.08 5.78
C LYS A 278 16.51 0.17 4.52
N ASP A 279 16.77 1.39 4.08
CA ASP A 279 17.60 1.63 2.89
C ASP A 279 19.04 1.13 3.15
N PRO A 280 19.57 0.17 2.36
CA PRO A 280 20.90 -0.38 2.59
C PRO A 280 22.02 0.62 2.31
N LYS A 281 21.76 1.68 1.53
CA LYS A 281 22.76 2.70 1.18
C LYS A 281 22.79 3.83 2.20
N SER A 282 21.63 4.35 2.61
CA SER A 282 21.55 5.49 3.53
C SER A 282 21.38 5.11 4.99
N GLY A 283 20.91 3.89 5.27
CA GLY A 283 20.50 3.46 6.61
C GLY A 283 19.17 4.05 7.09
N GLU A 284 18.51 4.88 6.25
CA GLU A 284 17.23 5.49 6.56
C GLU A 284 16.14 4.43 6.69
N ILE A 285 15.34 4.52 7.77
CA ILE A 285 14.21 3.63 8.01
C ILE A 285 12.93 4.38 7.62
N SER A 286 12.14 3.75 6.78
CA SER A 286 10.78 4.18 6.45
C SER A 286 9.81 3.16 7.01
N THR A 287 8.99 3.57 7.97
CA THR A 287 7.94 2.73 8.55
C THR A 287 6.93 2.32 7.46
N GLY A 288 6.31 1.16 7.64
CA GLY A 288 5.25 0.68 6.76
C GLY A 288 3.91 0.51 7.50
N PHE A 289 2.84 0.34 6.73
CA PHE A 289 1.48 0.11 7.25
C PHE A 289 1.45 -1.00 8.30
N LYS A 290 2.16 -2.11 8.08
CA LYS A 290 2.25 -3.21 9.05
C LYS A 290 2.82 -2.76 10.40
N GLN A 291 3.88 -1.95 10.38
CA GLN A 291 4.52 -1.43 11.59
C GLN A 291 3.70 -0.32 12.26
N ASP A 292 2.88 0.39 11.50
CA ASP A 292 1.87 1.33 12.02
C ASP A 292 0.62 0.61 12.58
N GLY A 293 0.61 -0.73 12.65
CA GLY A 293 -0.49 -1.52 13.23
C GLY A 293 -1.65 -1.82 12.29
N PHE A 294 -1.57 -1.47 11.00
CA PHE A 294 -2.62 -1.79 10.04
C PHE A 294 -2.69 -3.29 9.75
N LEU A 295 -3.92 -3.78 9.57
CA LEU A 295 -4.19 -5.14 9.12
C LEU A 295 -3.99 -5.27 7.59
N PRO A 296 -3.60 -6.45 7.08
CA PRO A 296 -3.46 -6.66 5.65
C PRO A 296 -4.80 -6.52 4.90
N GLU A 297 -5.92 -6.91 5.51
CA GLU A 297 -7.27 -6.72 4.97
C GLU A 297 -7.59 -5.25 4.76
N THR A 298 -7.25 -4.42 5.75
CA THR A 298 -7.37 -2.96 5.66
C THR A 298 -6.58 -2.40 4.49
N MET A 299 -5.32 -2.82 4.33
CA MET A 299 -4.47 -2.38 3.22
C MET A 299 -5.11 -2.70 1.87
N ILE A 300 -5.57 -3.94 1.67
CA ILE A 300 -6.23 -4.35 0.44
C ILE A 300 -7.50 -3.53 0.19
N ASN A 301 -8.33 -3.32 1.22
CA ASN A 301 -9.56 -2.57 1.12
C ASN A 301 -9.31 -1.09 0.75
N ILE A 302 -8.30 -0.44 1.36
CA ILE A 302 -7.91 0.93 1.00
C ILE A 302 -7.48 0.99 -0.46
N LEU A 303 -6.60 0.09 -0.89
CA LEU A 303 -6.06 0.09 -2.26
C LEU A 303 -7.13 -0.16 -3.30
N ALA A 304 -8.12 -1.01 -3.01
CA ALA A 304 -9.27 -1.24 -3.88
C ALA A 304 -10.02 0.06 -4.19
N PHE A 305 -10.29 0.89 -3.17
CA PHE A 305 -11.06 2.13 -3.34
C PHE A 305 -10.25 3.29 -3.91
N LEU A 306 -8.93 3.14 -4.09
CA LEU A 306 -8.07 4.13 -4.75
C LEU A 306 -8.16 4.04 -6.28
N GLY A 307 -9.35 4.30 -6.82
CA GLY A 307 -9.62 4.41 -8.25
C GLY A 307 -10.61 3.39 -8.80
N TRP A 308 -11.15 2.50 -7.98
CA TRP A 308 -12.25 1.60 -8.35
C TRP A 308 -13.44 1.82 -7.41
N ASN A 309 -14.66 1.64 -7.94
CA ASN A 309 -15.90 1.73 -7.16
C ASN A 309 -16.82 0.57 -7.57
N PRO A 310 -17.41 -0.18 -6.61
CA PRO A 310 -18.27 -1.33 -6.92
C PRO A 310 -19.59 -0.96 -7.60
N GLY A 311 -19.99 0.31 -7.58
CA GLY A 311 -21.29 0.80 -8.00
C GLY A 311 -22.38 0.64 -6.93
N THR A 312 -21.97 0.34 -5.69
CA THR A 312 -22.84 0.11 -4.53
C THR A 312 -22.37 0.97 -3.35
N GLU A 313 -23.13 0.98 -2.25
CA GLU A 313 -22.77 1.65 -0.99
C GLU A 313 -21.84 0.80 -0.10
N GLN A 314 -21.53 -0.44 -0.50
CA GLN A 314 -20.60 -1.28 0.25
C GLN A 314 -19.20 -0.67 0.18
N GLU A 315 -18.55 -0.56 1.34
CA GLU A 315 -17.16 -0.06 1.43
C GLU A 315 -16.22 -1.13 1.98
N ILE A 316 -16.70 -2.02 2.86
CA ILE A 316 -15.88 -3.09 3.44
C ILE A 316 -15.95 -4.31 2.53
N PHE A 317 -14.78 -4.78 2.08
CA PHE A 317 -14.63 -5.92 1.19
C PHE A 317 -13.49 -6.81 1.63
N SER A 318 -13.79 -8.09 1.84
CA SER A 318 -12.78 -9.15 1.84
C SER A 318 -12.12 -9.27 0.46
N LEU A 319 -10.95 -9.89 0.41
CA LEU A 319 -10.25 -10.14 -0.85
C LEU A 319 -11.09 -10.98 -1.83
N ASP A 320 -11.86 -11.95 -1.32
CA ASP A 320 -12.70 -12.82 -2.16
C ASP A 320 -13.89 -12.05 -2.74
N GLU A 321 -14.53 -11.17 -1.97
CA GLU A 321 -15.58 -10.29 -2.50
C GLU A 321 -15.02 -9.33 -3.56
N LEU A 322 -13.82 -8.77 -3.34
CA LEU A 322 -13.13 -7.98 -4.37
C LEU A 322 -12.89 -8.80 -5.64
N VAL A 323 -12.47 -10.07 -5.53
CA VAL A 323 -12.27 -10.93 -6.70
C VAL A 323 -13.58 -11.12 -7.48
N GLN A 324 -14.71 -11.29 -6.79
CA GLN A 324 -16.01 -11.47 -7.43
C GLN A 324 -16.48 -10.18 -8.12
N ASP A 325 -16.33 -9.03 -7.47
CA ASP A 325 -16.90 -7.76 -7.92
C ASP A 325 -16.00 -6.95 -8.85
N PHE A 326 -14.68 -7.13 -8.76
CA PHE A 326 -13.70 -6.32 -9.48
C PHE A 326 -13.94 -6.34 -10.99
N SER A 327 -13.84 -5.20 -11.65
CA SER A 327 -13.91 -5.14 -13.11
C SER A 327 -13.24 -3.88 -13.61
N LEU A 328 -12.52 -3.98 -14.72
CA LEU A 328 -11.72 -2.87 -15.27
C LEU A 328 -12.60 -1.70 -15.76
N ASP A 329 -13.84 -1.95 -16.17
CA ASP A 329 -14.81 -0.92 -16.57
C ASP A 329 -15.24 0.00 -15.41
N LYS A 330 -15.18 -0.50 -14.18
CA LYS A 330 -15.46 0.25 -12.95
C LYS A 330 -14.24 0.99 -12.38
N VAL A 331 -13.08 0.91 -13.05
CA VAL A 331 -11.90 1.71 -12.70
C VAL A 331 -12.05 3.10 -13.30
N ASN A 332 -12.03 4.12 -12.44
CA ASN A 332 -12.12 5.52 -12.84
C ASN A 332 -10.87 5.96 -13.61
N SER A 333 -11.06 6.88 -14.57
CA SER A 333 -9.95 7.50 -15.30
C SER A 333 -9.31 8.67 -14.54
N SER A 334 -9.98 9.21 -13.51
CA SER A 334 -9.45 10.27 -12.65
C SER A 334 -8.64 9.72 -11.48
N GLY A 335 -7.63 10.47 -11.04
CA GLY A 335 -6.85 10.14 -9.85
C GLY A 335 -7.68 10.17 -8.57
N ALA A 336 -7.46 9.20 -7.69
CA ALA A 336 -8.08 9.13 -6.37
C ALA A 336 -7.16 9.75 -5.33
N LYS A 337 -7.69 10.60 -4.45
CA LYS A 337 -6.93 11.15 -3.32
C LYS A 337 -6.78 10.09 -2.24
N TYR A 338 -5.58 9.98 -1.69
CA TYR A 338 -5.37 9.23 -0.46
C TYR A 338 -5.94 10.01 0.73
N ASP A 339 -6.72 9.34 1.57
CA ASP A 339 -7.32 9.92 2.77
C ASP A 339 -6.86 9.12 4.00
N PRO A 340 -5.95 9.66 4.84
CA PRO A 340 -5.45 8.99 6.03
C PRO A 340 -6.55 8.69 7.07
N GLU A 341 -7.57 9.54 7.17
CA GLU A 341 -8.66 9.34 8.14
C GLU A 341 -9.61 8.25 7.64
N LYS A 342 -9.86 8.18 6.34
CA LYS A 342 -10.58 7.04 5.75
C LYS A 342 -9.79 5.73 5.90
N ALA A 343 -8.45 5.78 5.80
CA ALA A 343 -7.60 4.61 6.05
C ALA A 343 -7.74 4.10 7.50
N LYS A 344 -7.71 5.00 8.50
CA LYS A 344 -7.98 4.65 9.90
C LYS A 344 -9.40 4.14 10.12
N TRP A 345 -10.38 4.70 9.42
CA TRP A 345 -11.76 4.21 9.48
C TRP A 345 -11.84 2.76 8.98
N PHE A 346 -11.25 2.44 7.82
CA PHE A 346 -11.16 1.05 7.34
C PHE A 346 -10.46 0.15 8.36
N GLN A 347 -9.36 0.63 8.92
CA GLN A 347 -8.63 -0.09 9.97
C GLN A 347 -9.53 -0.43 11.15
N GLN A 348 -10.28 0.55 11.68
CA GLN A 348 -11.20 0.31 12.78
C GLN A 348 -12.27 -0.72 12.43
N GLN A 349 -12.87 -0.64 11.24
CA GLN A 349 -13.89 -1.61 10.82
C GLN A 349 -13.34 -3.04 10.78
N TRP A 350 -12.15 -3.22 10.21
CA TRP A 350 -11.49 -4.53 10.18
C TRP A 350 -11.02 -4.98 11.56
N TYR A 351 -10.52 -4.05 12.38
CA TYR A 351 -10.04 -4.34 13.72
C TYR A 351 -11.17 -4.85 14.63
N VAL A 352 -12.31 -4.16 14.63
CA VAL A 352 -13.50 -4.53 15.41
C VAL A 352 -14.09 -5.85 14.97
N ALA A 353 -14.03 -6.16 13.66
CA ALA A 353 -14.54 -7.40 13.09
C ALA A 353 -13.72 -8.65 13.48
N GLN A 354 -12.50 -8.49 14.01
CA GLN A 354 -11.73 -9.61 14.52
C GLN A 354 -12.35 -10.22 15.78
N ASP A 355 -12.08 -11.52 15.96
CA ASP A 355 -12.41 -12.22 17.19
C ASP A 355 -11.65 -11.62 18.39
N ASP A 356 -12.34 -11.54 19.53
CA ASP A 356 -11.78 -10.98 20.77
C ASP A 356 -10.51 -11.73 21.21
N ALA A 357 -10.40 -13.01 20.90
CA ALA A 357 -9.21 -13.82 21.17
C ALA A 357 -7.99 -13.41 20.33
N VAL A 358 -8.19 -12.94 19.09
CA VAL A 358 -7.10 -12.46 18.23
C VAL A 358 -6.57 -11.13 18.76
N ILE A 359 -7.48 -10.21 19.04
CA ILE A 359 -7.15 -8.90 19.62
C ILE A 359 -6.49 -9.09 21.00
N GLY A 360 -7.09 -9.93 21.84
CA GLY A 360 -6.61 -10.21 23.18
C GLY A 360 -5.22 -10.86 23.19
N ALA A 361 -4.90 -11.73 22.24
CA ALA A 361 -3.55 -12.30 22.13
C ALA A 361 -2.51 -11.22 21.75
N ALA A 362 -2.85 -10.32 20.82
CA ALA A 362 -1.97 -9.21 20.47
C ALA A 362 -1.76 -8.24 21.64
N PHE A 363 -2.82 -7.94 22.39
CA PHE A 363 -2.74 -7.05 23.54
C PHE A 363 -2.03 -7.68 24.74
N ALA A 364 -2.23 -8.98 25.01
CA ALA A 364 -1.51 -9.72 26.03
C ALA A 364 0.01 -9.64 25.82
N LYS A 365 0.47 -9.85 24.57
CA LYS A 365 1.87 -9.66 24.21
C LYS A 365 2.36 -8.22 24.51
N ALA A 366 1.56 -7.21 24.19
CA ALA A 366 1.91 -5.82 24.48
C ALA A 366 1.96 -5.52 26.00
N LEU A 367 1.11 -6.17 26.80
CA LEU A 367 1.15 -6.10 28.26
C LEU A 367 2.42 -6.76 28.82
N GLU A 368 2.82 -7.93 28.29
CA GLU A 368 4.07 -8.62 28.64
C GLU A 368 5.30 -7.76 28.37
N GLU A 369 5.35 -7.08 27.21
CA GLU A 369 6.44 -6.17 26.85
C GLU A 369 6.58 -4.96 27.81
N LYS A 370 5.55 -4.68 28.60
CA LYS A 370 5.53 -3.63 29.64
C LYS A 370 5.59 -4.16 31.07
N ASP A 371 5.83 -5.46 31.26
CA ASP A 371 5.85 -6.13 32.56
C ASP A 371 4.54 -5.94 33.35
N ILE A 372 3.39 -5.88 32.67
CA ILE A 372 2.07 -5.76 33.30
C ILE A 372 1.46 -7.15 33.48
N ASP A 373 1.19 -7.52 34.73
CA ASP A 373 0.44 -8.74 35.05
C ASP A 373 -1.02 -8.59 34.62
N TYR A 374 -1.50 -9.55 33.83
CA TYR A 374 -2.85 -9.58 33.27
C TYR A 374 -3.64 -10.80 33.70
N GLY A 375 -3.10 -11.63 34.59
CA GLY A 375 -3.76 -12.82 35.14
C GLY A 375 -3.88 -13.96 34.13
N SER A 376 -4.82 -13.86 33.18
CA SER A 376 -5.08 -14.91 32.18
C SER A 376 -5.42 -14.36 30.80
N GLN A 377 -5.16 -15.17 29.76
CA GLN A 377 -5.52 -14.81 28.39
C GLN A 377 -7.04 -14.59 28.23
N ASP A 378 -7.86 -15.39 28.90
CA ASP A 378 -9.32 -15.25 28.84
C ASP A 378 -9.80 -13.91 29.42
N TYR A 379 -9.15 -13.44 30.50
CA TYR A 379 -9.43 -12.13 31.08
C TYR A 379 -9.13 -11.00 30.08
N VAL A 380 -7.98 -11.05 29.40
CA VAL A 380 -7.59 -10.07 28.38
C VAL A 380 -8.58 -10.08 27.21
N ASN A 381 -9.00 -11.26 26.75
CA ASN A 381 -9.97 -11.38 25.65
C ASN A 381 -11.29 -10.69 26.00
N ILE A 382 -11.83 -10.91 27.21
CA ILE A 382 -13.07 -10.27 27.67
C ILE A 382 -12.89 -8.75 27.75
N VAL A 383 -11.78 -8.28 28.33
CA VAL A 383 -11.46 -6.86 28.42
C VAL A 383 -11.41 -6.20 27.04
N CYS A 384 -10.76 -6.83 26.07
CA CYS A 384 -10.71 -6.35 24.69
C CYS A 384 -12.12 -6.27 24.08
N GLY A 385 -12.97 -7.29 24.27
CA GLY A 385 -14.35 -7.28 23.79
C GLY A 385 -15.19 -6.12 24.33
N LEU A 386 -14.95 -5.68 25.57
CA LEU A 386 -15.64 -4.54 26.19
C LEU A 386 -15.28 -3.19 25.57
N VAL A 387 -14.12 -3.07 24.92
CA VAL A 387 -13.59 -1.77 24.46
C VAL A 387 -13.25 -1.69 22.97
N LYS A 388 -13.17 -2.81 22.24
CA LYS A 388 -12.65 -2.86 20.87
C LYS A 388 -13.38 -1.92 19.90
N GLU A 389 -14.67 -1.70 20.10
CA GLU A 389 -15.51 -0.78 19.30
C GLU A 389 -14.94 0.65 19.24
N ARG A 390 -14.11 1.04 20.21
CA ARG A 390 -13.49 2.37 20.30
C ARG A 390 -12.02 2.40 19.84
N ALA A 391 -11.43 1.24 19.59
CA ALA A 391 -10.02 1.11 19.23
C ALA A 391 -9.86 1.07 17.71
N VAL A 392 -8.84 1.76 17.20
CA VAL A 392 -8.38 1.65 15.81
C VAL A 392 -7.21 0.67 15.75
N PHE A 393 -6.34 0.71 16.75
CA PHE A 393 -5.15 -0.13 16.87
C PHE A 393 -5.07 -0.80 18.24
N THR A 394 -4.23 -1.84 18.34
CA THR A 394 -3.95 -2.53 19.61
C THR A 394 -3.39 -1.59 20.67
N GLU A 395 -2.58 -0.61 20.25
CA GLU A 395 -1.97 0.38 21.12
C GLU A 395 -3.00 1.27 21.83
N ASP A 396 -4.15 1.53 21.20
CA ASP A 396 -5.25 2.31 21.79
C ASP A 396 -5.82 1.62 23.03
N LEU A 397 -5.67 0.29 23.15
CA LEU A 397 -6.16 -0.49 24.28
C LEU A 397 -5.46 -0.14 25.60
N PHE A 398 -4.24 0.40 25.57
CA PHE A 398 -3.60 0.88 26.80
C PHE A 398 -4.38 2.05 27.43
N GLU A 399 -4.86 2.98 26.61
CA GLU A 399 -5.69 4.09 27.10
C GLU A 399 -7.12 3.62 27.41
N LEU A 400 -7.68 2.78 26.54
CA LEU A 400 -9.08 2.36 26.63
C LEU A 400 -9.36 1.29 27.70
N ALA A 401 -8.35 0.49 28.07
CA ALA A 401 -8.48 -0.66 28.96
C ALA A 401 -7.35 -0.81 29.99
N GLY A 402 -6.32 0.04 29.99
CA GLY A 402 -5.19 -0.08 30.93
C GLY A 402 -5.62 -0.11 32.41
N PHE A 403 -6.72 0.57 32.73
CA PHE A 403 -7.29 0.57 34.08
C PHE A 403 -7.83 -0.81 34.54
N PHE A 404 -8.04 -1.78 33.65
CA PHE A 404 -8.38 -3.15 34.07
C PHE A 404 -7.21 -3.91 34.69
N PHE A 405 -5.98 -3.47 34.43
CA PHE A 405 -4.74 -4.14 34.86
C PHE A 405 -3.99 -3.33 35.90
N THR A 406 -3.98 -2.00 35.75
CA THR A 406 -3.25 -1.09 36.63
C THR A 406 -4.19 -0.06 37.25
N ALA A 407 -4.10 0.13 38.56
CA ALA A 407 -4.85 1.19 39.24
C ALA A 407 -4.37 2.58 38.78
N PRO A 408 -5.26 3.59 38.71
CA PRO A 408 -4.86 4.94 38.35
C PRO A 408 -4.01 5.57 39.46
N ASP A 409 -2.80 5.99 39.13
CA ASP A 409 -1.89 6.70 40.05
C ASP A 409 -2.13 8.22 40.08
N SER A 410 -2.91 8.73 39.13
CA SER A 410 -3.26 10.14 38.98
C SER A 410 -4.67 10.29 38.40
N TYR A 411 -5.24 11.49 38.55
CA TYR A 411 -6.59 11.80 38.11
C TYR A 411 -6.57 13.02 37.19
N ASP A 412 -7.30 12.96 36.07
CA ASP A 412 -7.46 14.09 35.15
C ASP A 412 -8.04 15.30 35.89
N GLU A 413 -7.37 16.45 35.84
CA GLU A 413 -7.75 17.61 36.64
C GLU A 413 -9.13 18.16 36.28
N LYS A 414 -9.49 18.14 34.98
CA LYS A 414 -10.78 18.65 34.52
C LYS A 414 -11.91 17.71 34.97
N ALA A 415 -11.70 16.41 34.85
CA ALA A 415 -12.59 15.37 35.35
C ALA A 415 -12.75 15.47 36.87
N ALA A 416 -11.65 15.60 37.62
CA ALA A 416 -11.67 15.77 39.07
C ALA A 416 -12.47 17.00 39.49
N LYS A 417 -12.19 18.18 38.90
CA LYS A 417 -12.97 19.40 39.18
C LYS A 417 -14.45 19.24 38.86
N LYS A 418 -14.80 18.45 37.86
CA LYS A 418 -16.19 18.20 37.43
C LYS A 418 -16.89 17.20 38.36
N ALA A 419 -16.21 16.11 38.73
CA ALA A 419 -16.81 14.94 39.38
C ALA A 419 -16.59 14.86 40.89
N TRP A 420 -15.56 15.51 41.43
CA TRP A 420 -15.23 15.49 42.85
C TRP A 420 -15.56 16.84 43.50
N LYS A 421 -16.55 16.84 44.39
CA LYS A 421 -17.08 17.99 45.14
C LYS A 421 -16.88 17.79 46.64
N GLU A 422 -17.17 18.81 47.45
CA GLU A 422 -16.97 18.79 48.91
C GLU A 422 -17.65 17.61 49.62
N ASP A 423 -18.82 17.16 49.15
CA ASP A 423 -19.56 16.02 49.71
C ASP A 423 -19.13 14.67 49.14
N THR A 424 -18.28 14.64 48.10
CA THR A 424 -17.99 13.41 47.33
C THR A 424 -17.23 12.37 48.14
N SER A 425 -16.28 12.78 48.99
CA SER A 425 -15.52 11.82 49.81
C SER A 425 -16.42 11.04 50.80
N ASN A 426 -17.45 11.69 51.34
CA ASN A 426 -18.43 11.03 52.19
C ASN A 426 -19.31 10.07 51.39
N ILE A 427 -19.81 10.51 50.23
CA ILE A 427 -20.60 9.67 49.31
C ILE A 427 -19.82 8.43 48.89
N MET A 428 -18.54 8.57 48.53
CA MET A 428 -17.67 7.45 48.15
C MET A 428 -17.38 6.50 49.32
N THR A 429 -17.30 7.02 50.55
CA THR A 429 -17.21 6.18 51.76
C THR A 429 -18.46 5.34 51.96
N ASP A 430 -19.65 5.86 51.67
CA ASP A 430 -20.89 5.08 51.72
C ASP A 430 -20.99 4.08 50.57
N VAL A 431 -20.52 4.43 49.37
CA VAL A 431 -20.42 3.48 48.24
C VAL A 431 -19.53 2.28 48.61
N ILE A 432 -18.41 2.50 49.31
CA ILE A 432 -17.56 1.40 49.81
C ILE A 432 -18.38 0.44 50.67
N LYS A 433 -19.17 0.93 51.63
CA LYS A 433 -20.02 0.08 52.49
C LYS A 433 -21.04 -0.72 51.68
N ILE A 434 -21.68 -0.08 50.69
CA ILE A 434 -22.64 -0.77 49.81
C ILE A 434 -21.96 -1.90 49.04
N ILE A 435 -20.73 -1.68 48.56
CA ILE A 435 -19.95 -2.72 47.86
C ILE A 435 -19.54 -3.82 48.84
N GLU A 436 -19.08 -3.49 50.05
CA GLU A 436 -18.73 -4.43 51.12
C GLU A 436 -19.90 -5.34 51.49
N ASP A 437 -21.11 -4.79 51.61
CA ASP A 437 -22.33 -5.54 51.95
C ASP A 437 -22.94 -6.31 50.77
N CYS A 438 -22.55 -5.98 49.53
CA CYS A 438 -23.05 -6.65 48.34
C CYS A 438 -22.45 -8.05 48.20
N THR A 439 -23.32 -9.07 48.15
CA THR A 439 -22.95 -10.49 47.99
C THR A 439 -22.82 -10.92 46.52
N ASP A 440 -23.43 -10.18 45.60
CA ASP A 440 -23.34 -10.38 44.15
C ASP A 440 -22.40 -9.34 43.55
N ASP A 441 -21.14 -9.73 43.34
CA ASP A 441 -20.07 -8.89 42.79
C ASP A 441 -20.08 -8.83 41.24
N SER A 442 -21.11 -9.39 40.60
CA SER A 442 -21.35 -9.17 39.18
C SER A 442 -21.68 -7.71 38.89
N ALA A 443 -21.46 -7.28 37.64
CA ALA A 443 -21.84 -5.94 37.20
C ALA A 443 -23.34 -5.64 37.46
N THR A 444 -24.21 -6.65 37.32
CA THR A 444 -25.65 -6.50 37.57
C THR A 444 -25.95 -6.36 39.06
N GLY A 445 -25.31 -7.14 39.92
CA GLY A 445 -25.45 -7.06 41.38
C GLY A 445 -25.01 -5.70 41.91
N LEU A 446 -23.79 -5.27 41.56
CA LEU A 446 -23.24 -3.96 41.94
C LEU A 446 -24.09 -2.80 41.43
N SER A 447 -24.52 -2.86 40.17
CA SER A 447 -25.43 -1.87 39.56
C SER A 447 -26.74 -1.77 40.33
N THR A 448 -27.35 -2.91 40.69
CA THR A 448 -28.62 -2.96 41.42
C THR A 448 -28.48 -2.37 42.82
N ALA A 449 -27.44 -2.78 43.56
CA ALA A 449 -27.20 -2.31 44.92
C ALA A 449 -26.94 -0.79 44.97
N ILE A 450 -26.03 -0.30 44.14
CA ILE A 450 -25.64 1.12 44.15
C ILE A 450 -26.78 1.99 43.60
N LYS A 451 -27.44 1.61 42.50
CA LYS A 451 -28.56 2.40 41.95
C LYS A 451 -29.78 2.41 42.86
N GLY A 452 -30.07 1.28 43.52
CA GLY A 452 -31.13 1.19 44.52
C GLY A 452 -30.87 2.15 45.68
N TRP A 453 -29.66 2.12 46.24
CA TRP A 453 -29.24 3.05 47.30
C TRP A 453 -29.33 4.53 46.87
N ILE A 454 -28.86 4.88 45.66
CA ILE A 454 -28.98 6.24 45.12
C ILE A 454 -30.43 6.72 45.14
N THR A 455 -31.36 5.85 44.76
CA THR A 455 -32.80 6.16 44.72
C THR A 455 -33.38 6.31 46.12
N THR A 456 -33.01 5.44 47.08
CA THR A 456 -33.44 5.55 48.48
C THR A 456 -32.94 6.83 49.15
N GLN A 457 -31.75 7.32 48.77
CA GLN A 457 -31.19 8.58 49.26
C GLN A 457 -31.66 9.82 48.48
N GLU A 458 -32.55 9.64 47.48
CA GLU A 458 -33.03 10.71 46.58
C GLU A 458 -31.88 11.51 45.92
N MET A 459 -30.75 10.86 45.66
CA MET A 459 -29.59 11.49 45.06
C MET A 459 -29.61 11.44 43.53
N GLY A 460 -29.01 12.44 42.89
CA GLY A 460 -28.79 12.40 41.45
C GLY A 460 -27.70 11.39 41.08
N PHE A 461 -27.98 10.46 40.15
CA PHE A 461 -27.02 9.43 39.70
C PHE A 461 -25.63 9.98 39.35
N GLY A 462 -25.56 11.14 38.68
CA GLY A 462 -24.29 11.77 38.31
C GLY A 462 -23.39 12.11 39.50
N LYS A 463 -23.94 12.34 40.70
CA LYS A 463 -23.17 12.59 41.94
C LYS A 463 -22.39 11.35 42.40
N VAL A 464 -22.81 10.15 42.01
CA VAL A 464 -22.18 8.89 42.42
C VAL A 464 -21.40 8.27 41.26
N MET A 465 -22.03 8.15 40.10
CA MET A 465 -21.44 7.44 38.96
C MET A 465 -20.18 8.12 38.41
N MET A 466 -20.15 9.45 38.35
CA MET A 466 -18.99 10.18 37.84
C MET A 466 -17.77 10.06 38.75
N PRO A 467 -17.87 10.35 40.07
CA PRO A 467 -16.73 10.15 40.97
C PRO A 467 -16.34 8.68 41.15
N LEU A 468 -17.29 7.73 41.10
CA LEU A 468 -16.96 6.31 41.06
C LEU A 468 -16.12 5.97 39.82
N ARG A 469 -16.54 6.39 38.63
CA ARG A 469 -15.75 6.20 37.40
C ARG A 469 -14.38 6.85 37.51
N LEU A 470 -14.32 8.09 37.98
CA LEU A 470 -13.06 8.80 38.18
C LEU A 470 -12.12 8.01 39.11
N ALA A 471 -12.64 7.47 40.21
CA ALA A 471 -11.87 6.67 41.15
C ALA A 471 -11.31 5.39 40.52
N LEU A 472 -12.11 4.68 39.70
CA LEU A 472 -11.69 3.42 39.10
C LEU A 472 -10.76 3.59 37.90
N VAL A 473 -10.94 4.66 37.12
CA VAL A 473 -10.30 4.85 35.81
C VAL A 473 -9.24 5.95 35.79
N GLY A 474 -9.29 6.91 36.72
CA GLY A 474 -8.45 8.11 36.68
C GLY A 474 -9.02 9.23 35.79
N SER A 475 -10.05 8.95 34.99
CA SER A 475 -10.72 9.92 34.12
C SER A 475 -12.20 9.54 33.91
N LEU A 476 -12.95 10.32 33.12
CA LEU A 476 -14.37 10.07 32.83
C LEU A 476 -14.60 9.30 31.52
N MET A 477 -13.74 8.31 31.23
CA MET A 477 -13.84 7.43 30.06
C MET A 477 -14.09 5.97 30.45
N GLY A 478 -14.07 5.07 29.46
CA GLY A 478 -14.22 3.62 29.64
C GLY A 478 -15.63 3.07 29.37
N PRO A 479 -15.83 1.75 29.52
CA PRO A 479 -17.11 1.06 29.38
C PRO A 479 -18.02 1.34 30.60
N ASP A 480 -19.09 0.55 30.81
CA ASP A 480 -19.95 0.71 31.99
C ASP A 480 -19.14 0.57 33.29
N VAL A 481 -19.41 1.43 34.28
CA VAL A 481 -18.61 1.50 35.52
C VAL A 481 -18.73 0.24 36.37
N PHE A 482 -19.85 -0.48 36.28
CA PHE A 482 -20.06 -1.73 37.01
C PHE A 482 -19.39 -2.92 36.34
N GLU A 483 -19.28 -2.91 35.01
CA GLU A 483 -18.42 -3.87 34.28
C GLU A 483 -16.96 -3.69 34.72
N ILE A 484 -16.48 -2.45 34.83
CA ILE A 484 -15.14 -2.17 35.34
C ILE A 484 -14.97 -2.71 36.77
N ALA A 485 -15.89 -2.35 37.67
CA ALA A 485 -15.83 -2.74 39.08
C ALA A 485 -15.87 -4.27 39.28
N SER A 486 -16.72 -4.96 38.50
CA SER A 486 -16.84 -6.42 38.55
C SER A 486 -15.56 -7.09 38.04
N MET A 487 -15.03 -6.64 36.91
CA MET A 487 -13.84 -7.23 36.28
C MET A 487 -12.56 -7.04 37.11
N ILE A 488 -12.33 -5.85 37.67
CA ILE A 488 -11.15 -5.63 38.54
C ILE A 488 -11.31 -6.30 39.92
N GLY A 489 -12.54 -6.69 40.26
CA GLY A 489 -12.90 -7.31 41.53
C GLY A 489 -13.21 -6.31 42.64
N LYS A 490 -13.93 -6.82 43.65
CA LYS A 490 -14.43 -6.08 44.81
C LYS A 490 -13.32 -5.37 45.59
N ASP A 491 -12.24 -6.08 45.90
CA ASP A 491 -11.13 -5.54 46.70
C ASP A 491 -10.41 -4.38 45.98
N GLN A 492 -10.14 -4.53 44.69
CA GLN A 492 -9.52 -3.47 43.89
C GLN A 492 -10.45 -2.27 43.71
N THR A 493 -11.75 -2.51 43.54
CA THR A 493 -12.76 -1.44 43.47
C THR A 493 -12.72 -0.59 44.74
N ILE A 494 -12.78 -1.23 45.92
CA ILE A 494 -12.72 -0.54 47.21
C ILE A 494 -11.38 0.19 47.38
N ALA A 495 -10.25 -0.48 47.09
CA ALA A 495 -8.92 0.10 47.24
C ALA A 495 -8.73 1.36 46.37
N ARG A 496 -9.25 1.36 45.14
CA ARG A 496 -9.19 2.52 44.24
C ARG A 496 -10.07 3.68 44.71
N ILE A 497 -11.27 3.39 45.22
CA ILE A 497 -12.13 4.42 45.82
C ILE A 497 -11.44 5.06 47.04
N GLN A 498 -10.85 4.25 47.92
CA GLN A 498 -10.08 4.74 49.07
C GLN A 498 -8.88 5.59 48.64
N HIS A 499 -8.18 5.17 47.57
CA HIS A 499 -7.07 5.93 47.00
C HIS A 499 -7.54 7.29 46.48
N ALA A 500 -8.65 7.34 45.75
CA ALA A 500 -9.25 8.56 45.24
C ALA A 500 -9.65 9.52 46.39
N ILE A 501 -10.29 9.00 47.44
CA ILE A 501 -10.61 9.77 48.65
C ILE A 501 -9.34 10.39 49.23
N LYS A 502 -8.26 9.63 49.40
CA LYS A 502 -7.02 10.15 49.96
C LYS A 502 -6.35 11.23 49.08
N LYS A 503 -6.50 11.13 47.75
CA LYS A 503 -5.82 12.00 46.79
C LYS A 503 -6.61 13.27 46.42
N LEU A 504 -7.94 13.20 46.46
CA LEU A 504 -8.83 14.24 45.96
C LEU A 504 -9.64 14.96 47.05
N SER A 505 -9.52 14.54 48.32
CA SER A 505 -10.12 15.24 49.48
C SER A 505 -9.37 16.49 49.89
#